data_AF-A0A957MZ63-F1
#
_entry.id   AF-A0A957MZ63-F1
#
_cell.length_a   1.000
_cell.length_b   1.000
_cell.length_c   1.000
_cell.angle_alpha   90.00
_cell.angle_beta   90.00
_cell.angle_gamma   90.00
#
_symmetry.space_group_name_H-M   'P 1'
#
loop_
_entity.id
_entity.type
_entity.pdbx_description
1 polymer ?
#
loop_
_entity_poly.entity_id
_entity_poly.type
_entity_poly.pdbx_seq_one_letter_code
_entity_poly.pdbx_strand_id
1 'polypeptide(L)'
;MMADELKVEIQGLDEVVDALRQIGVDAVAAVELIALAAAEPVAQAVAAKAPGRIGEDIVTETTTKSKKRVTVSIGPSRAAWYARFVEYGTASGGEKILTRKKKKGGGGKPFRLYGISSNMLRASINHQGIAAQPFMRPAFDTTQQAAQQRAAAAAKKAVGAD
;
A
#
# COMPACT_ATOMS: atom_id res chain seq x y z
N MET A 1 11.03 -4.86 9.38
CA MET A 1 10.19 -6.08 9.27
C MET A 1 9.20 -5.80 8.16
N MET A 2 9.29 -6.57 7.08
CA MET A 2 8.50 -6.36 5.87
C MET A 2 7.05 -6.79 6.11
N ALA A 3 6.11 -5.97 5.67
CA ALA A 3 4.70 -6.34 5.57
C ALA A 3 4.58 -7.48 4.56
N ASP A 4 3.60 -8.37 4.75
CA ASP A 4 3.32 -9.48 3.85
C ASP A 4 3.05 -8.91 2.44
N GLU A 5 4.02 -9.10 1.53
CA GLU A 5 4.01 -8.51 0.19
C GLU A 5 3.06 -9.34 -0.69
N LEU A 6 1.85 -8.82 -0.92
CA LEU A 6 0.89 -9.43 -1.84
C LEU A 6 1.35 -9.23 -3.28
N LYS A 7 2.03 -10.23 -3.81
CA LYS A 7 2.53 -10.27 -5.19
C LYS A 7 1.54 -10.99 -6.09
N VAL A 8 1.08 -10.31 -7.14
CA VAL A 8 0.32 -10.92 -8.24
C VAL A 8 1.25 -11.10 -9.42
N GLU A 9 1.20 -12.29 -10.03
CA GLU A 9 1.91 -12.61 -11.25
C GLU A 9 0.91 -12.78 -12.39
N ILE A 10 1.08 -12.03 -13.46
CA ILE A 10 0.26 -12.15 -14.66
C ILE A 10 0.86 -13.29 -15.50
N GLN A 11 0.13 -14.42 -15.59
CA GLN A 11 0.51 -15.54 -16.46
C GLN A 11 0.25 -15.18 -17.93
N GLY A 12 1.16 -15.56 -18.84
CA GLY A 12 1.07 -15.23 -20.28
C GLY A 12 1.67 -13.87 -20.68
N LEU A 13 2.25 -13.12 -19.74
CA LEU A 13 2.90 -11.84 -20.04
C LEU A 13 4.15 -12.03 -20.92
N ASP A 14 4.85 -13.15 -20.81
CA ASP A 14 6.06 -13.43 -21.60
C ASP A 14 5.73 -13.51 -23.11
N GLU A 15 4.61 -14.13 -23.46
CA GLU A 15 4.11 -14.22 -24.85
C GLU A 15 3.79 -12.83 -25.41
N VAL A 16 3.20 -11.96 -24.57
CA VAL A 16 2.92 -10.56 -24.93
C VAL A 16 4.23 -9.79 -25.12
N VAL A 17 5.21 -9.98 -24.24
CA VAL A 17 6.54 -9.34 -24.35
C VAL A 17 7.24 -9.76 -25.63
N ASP A 18 7.18 -11.03 -26.01
CA ASP A 18 7.79 -11.53 -27.22
C ASP A 18 7.07 -11.04 -28.48
N ALA A 19 5.74 -10.97 -28.47
CA ALA A 19 4.96 -10.35 -29.55
C ALA A 19 5.31 -8.85 -29.71
N LEU A 20 5.41 -8.11 -28.60
CA LEU A 20 5.80 -6.69 -28.62
C LEU A 20 7.22 -6.48 -29.18
N ARG A 21 8.15 -7.38 -28.85
CA ARG A 21 9.52 -7.37 -29.40
C ARG A 21 9.54 -7.65 -30.90
N GLN A 22 8.70 -8.58 -31.37
CA GLN A 22 8.58 -8.88 -32.81
C GLN A 22 8.06 -7.68 -33.61
N ILE A 23 7.19 -6.87 -33.03
CA ILE A 23 6.64 -5.65 -33.66
C ILE A 23 7.60 -4.45 -33.52
N GLY A 24 8.69 -4.60 -32.75
CA GLY A 24 9.71 -3.56 -32.56
C GLY A 24 9.30 -2.45 -31.58
N VAL A 25 8.29 -2.70 -30.75
CA VAL A 25 7.80 -1.76 -29.73
C VAL A 25 8.65 -1.87 -28.46
N ASP A 26 8.80 -0.77 -27.70
CA ASP A 26 9.42 -0.82 -26.37
C ASP A 26 8.56 -1.65 -25.40
N ALA A 27 8.91 -2.92 -25.27
CA ALA A 27 8.23 -3.87 -24.42
C ALA A 27 8.19 -3.43 -22.94
N VAL A 28 9.18 -2.66 -22.46
CA VAL A 28 9.20 -2.23 -21.05
C VAL A 28 8.15 -1.15 -20.82
N ALA A 29 8.04 -0.19 -21.73
CA ALA A 29 7.00 0.84 -21.68
C ALA A 29 5.60 0.24 -21.84
N ALA A 30 5.44 -0.73 -22.77
CA ALA A 30 4.17 -1.41 -22.96
C ALA A 30 3.72 -2.21 -21.73
N VAL A 31 4.63 -2.98 -21.11
CA VAL A 31 4.33 -3.73 -19.87
C VAL A 31 3.99 -2.79 -18.71
N GLU A 32 4.64 -1.63 -18.62
CA GLU A 32 4.27 -0.62 -17.63
C GLU A 32 2.84 -0.10 -17.83
N LEU A 33 2.45 0.21 -19.06
CA LEU A 33 1.08 0.63 -19.36
C LEU A 33 0.05 -0.46 -19.04
N ILE A 34 0.37 -1.73 -19.33
CA ILE A 34 -0.47 -2.88 -18.98
C ILE A 34 -0.62 -2.98 -17.45
N ALA A 35 0.48 -2.85 -16.70
CA ALA A 35 0.46 -2.93 -15.24
C ALA A 35 -0.31 -1.76 -14.61
N LEU A 36 -0.17 -0.54 -15.14
CA LEU A 36 -0.95 0.62 -14.70
C LEU A 36 -2.44 0.45 -14.98
N ALA A 37 -2.81 -0.09 -16.15
CA ALA A 37 -4.20 -0.38 -16.48
C ALA A 37 -4.79 -1.46 -15.56
N ALA A 38 -4.00 -2.46 -15.17
CA ALA A 38 -4.40 -3.48 -14.20
C ALA A 38 -4.58 -2.90 -12.79
N ALA A 39 -3.76 -1.92 -12.42
CA ALA A 39 -3.78 -1.28 -11.11
C ALA A 39 -5.00 -0.36 -10.91
N GLU A 40 -5.50 0.28 -11.96
CA GLU A 40 -6.62 1.23 -11.89
C GLU A 40 -7.87 0.70 -11.16
N PRO A 41 -8.47 -0.47 -11.52
CA PRO A 41 -9.65 -0.96 -10.82
C PRO A 41 -9.38 -1.29 -9.35
N VAL A 42 -8.17 -1.77 -9.03
CA VAL A 42 -7.76 -2.05 -7.66
C VAL A 42 -7.66 -0.74 -6.87
N ALA A 43 -7.02 0.29 -7.42
CA ALA A 43 -6.89 1.60 -6.78
C ALA A 43 -8.26 2.24 -6.51
N GLN A 44 -9.19 2.17 -7.47
CA GLN A 44 -10.56 2.65 -7.30
C GLN A 44 -11.30 1.90 -6.18
N ALA A 45 -11.18 0.57 -6.12
CA ALA A 45 -11.81 -0.22 -5.06
C ALA A 45 -11.18 0.01 -3.68
N VAL A 46 -9.86 0.21 -3.62
CA VAL A 46 -9.15 0.58 -2.38
C VAL A 46 -9.67 1.93 -1.90
N ALA A 47 -9.72 2.94 -2.77
CA ALA A 47 -10.21 4.27 -2.41
C ALA A 47 -11.68 4.24 -1.95
N ALA A 48 -12.53 3.43 -2.59
CA ALA A 48 -13.95 3.31 -2.24
C ALA A 48 -14.21 2.59 -0.91
N LYS A 49 -13.37 1.60 -0.56
CA LYS A 49 -13.48 0.85 0.70
C LYS A 49 -12.74 1.53 1.86
N ALA A 50 -11.82 2.44 1.56
CA ALA A 50 -11.03 3.14 2.56
C ALA A 50 -11.92 4.03 3.45
N PRO A 51 -11.81 3.92 4.78
CA PRO A 51 -12.62 4.73 5.69
C PRO A 51 -12.12 6.18 5.78
N GLY A 52 -13.06 7.11 5.89
CA GLY A 52 -12.77 8.53 6.05
C GLY A 52 -12.05 9.12 4.84
N ARG A 53 -11.01 9.93 5.10
CA ARG A 53 -10.25 10.62 4.04
C ARG A 53 -9.11 9.79 3.44
N ILE A 54 -8.89 8.55 3.90
CA ILE A 54 -7.80 7.71 3.40
C ILE A 54 -7.95 7.47 1.88
N GLY A 55 -9.18 7.38 1.38
CA GLY A 55 -9.46 7.20 -0.04
C GLY A 55 -8.93 8.33 -0.93
N GLU A 56 -8.85 9.56 -0.42
CA GLU A 56 -8.34 10.74 -1.14
C GLU A 56 -6.81 10.67 -1.31
N ASP A 57 -6.13 9.94 -0.42
CA ASP A 57 -4.68 9.81 -0.36
C ASP A 57 -4.17 8.50 -0.98
N ILE A 58 -4.99 7.74 -1.71
CA ILE A 58 -4.54 6.52 -2.40
C ILE A 58 -3.75 6.90 -3.65
N VAL A 59 -2.54 6.37 -3.77
CA VAL A 59 -1.62 6.64 -4.88
C VAL A 59 -1.25 5.32 -5.56
N THR A 60 -1.00 5.40 -6.86
CA THR A 60 -0.46 4.31 -7.68
C THR A 60 0.90 4.74 -8.21
N GLU A 61 1.94 3.95 -7.92
CA GLU A 61 3.32 4.28 -8.30
C GLU A 61 4.05 3.06 -8.87
N THR A 62 4.79 3.24 -9.97
CA THR A 62 5.71 2.21 -10.48
C THR A 62 6.93 2.15 -9.58
N THR A 63 7.06 1.08 -8.77
CA THR A 63 8.17 0.93 -7.82
C THR A 63 9.37 0.21 -8.40
N THR A 64 9.15 -0.67 -9.38
CA THR A 64 10.23 -1.35 -10.08
C THR A 64 9.96 -1.30 -11.57
N LYS A 65 10.94 -0.82 -12.35
CA LYS A 65 10.91 -0.86 -13.81
C LYS A 65 12.20 -1.50 -14.31
N SER A 66 12.07 -2.68 -14.92
CA SER A 66 13.19 -3.42 -15.48
C SER A 66 12.75 -4.18 -16.74
N LYS A 67 13.72 -4.61 -17.56
CA LYS A 67 13.45 -5.42 -18.75
C LYS A 67 12.75 -6.76 -18.46
N LYS A 68 12.81 -7.23 -17.21
CA LYS A 68 12.28 -8.53 -16.78
C LYS A 68 11.00 -8.42 -15.93
N ARG A 69 10.72 -7.25 -15.39
CA ARG A 69 9.63 -7.05 -14.41
C ARG A 69 9.30 -5.58 -14.29
N VAL A 70 8.00 -5.30 -14.28
CA VAL A 70 7.45 -4.03 -13.80
C VAL A 70 6.59 -4.34 -12.57
N THR A 71 6.78 -3.57 -11.51
CA THR A 71 5.96 -3.63 -10.28
C THR A 71 5.28 -2.29 -10.09
N VAL A 72 3.96 -2.30 -9.94
CA VAL A 72 3.15 -1.15 -9.60
C VAL A 72 2.61 -1.36 -8.19
N SER A 73 2.89 -0.41 -7.30
CA SER A 73 2.40 -0.40 -5.93
C SER A 73 1.17 0.49 -5.83
N ILE A 74 0.18 0.03 -5.08
CA ILE A 74 -1.06 0.74 -4.80
C ILE A 74 -1.18 0.84 -3.30
N GLY A 75 -1.44 2.05 -2.79
CA GLY A 75 -1.69 2.21 -1.36
C GLY A 75 -1.76 3.66 -0.92
N PRO A 76 -1.97 3.87 0.39
CA PRO A 76 -2.00 5.20 0.98
C PRO A 76 -0.66 5.92 0.80
N SER A 77 -0.73 7.21 0.48
CA SER A 77 0.42 8.10 0.41
C SER A 77 1.13 8.20 1.76
N ARG A 78 2.33 8.79 1.76
CA ARG A 78 3.05 9.09 3.01
C ARG A 78 2.27 10.04 3.93
N ALA A 79 1.39 10.88 3.39
CA ALA A 79 0.54 11.77 4.19
C ALA A 79 -0.49 10.97 5.00
N ALA A 80 -1.03 9.89 4.41
CA ALA A 80 -1.92 8.94 5.06
C ALA A 80 -1.20 7.80 5.79
N TRP A 81 -0.07 8.08 6.45
CA TRP A 81 0.70 7.09 7.23
C TRP A 81 -0.16 6.34 8.27
N TYR A 82 -1.22 7.00 8.76
CA TYR A 82 -2.13 6.46 9.76
C TYR A 82 -3.05 5.35 9.21
N ALA A 83 -3.20 5.25 7.88
CA ALA A 83 -4.01 4.22 7.23
C ALA A 83 -3.53 2.80 7.57
N ARG A 84 -2.24 2.61 7.87
CA ARG A 84 -1.70 1.34 8.34
C ARG A 84 -2.33 0.91 9.68
N PHE A 85 -2.53 1.85 10.60
CA PHE A 85 -3.17 1.53 11.89
C PHE A 85 -4.66 1.25 11.74
N VAL A 86 -5.28 1.79 10.69
CA VAL A 86 -6.68 1.50 10.37
C VAL A 86 -6.81 0.11 9.72
N GLU A 87 -5.97 -0.21 8.74
CA GLU A 87 -5.99 -1.52 8.05
C GLU A 87 -5.79 -2.68 9.03
N TYR A 88 -4.81 -2.58 9.93
CA TYR A 88 -4.41 -3.68 10.82
C TYR A 88 -4.92 -3.55 12.26
N GLY A 89 -5.47 -2.40 12.64
CA GLY A 89 -5.84 -2.09 14.01
C GLY A 89 -4.63 -1.75 14.90
N THR A 90 -4.93 -1.37 16.14
CA THR A 90 -3.96 -1.15 17.22
C THR A 90 -4.41 -1.89 18.47
N ALA A 91 -3.49 -2.60 19.12
CA ALA A 91 -3.78 -3.26 20.38
C ALA A 91 -4.15 -2.22 21.45
N SER A 92 -5.08 -2.57 22.35
CA SER A 92 -5.33 -1.79 23.55
C SER A 92 -4.17 -1.98 24.53
N GLY A 93 -3.66 -0.90 25.14
CA GLY A 93 -2.58 -1.04 26.11
C GLY A 93 -2.06 0.25 26.71
N GLY A 94 -1.42 0.10 27.88
CA GLY A 94 -0.61 1.13 28.50
C GLY A 94 0.79 1.15 27.90
N GLU A 95 0.98 1.81 26.77
CA GLU A 95 2.29 1.93 26.16
C GLU A 95 3.21 2.82 27.00
N LYS A 96 4.39 2.31 27.34
CA LYS A 96 5.42 3.06 28.05
C LYS A 96 6.09 4.03 27.08
N ILE A 97 6.16 5.30 27.47
CA ILE A 97 6.86 6.30 26.68
C ILE A 97 8.37 6.07 26.87
N LEU A 98 8.99 5.45 25.87
CA LEU A 98 10.43 5.20 25.87
C LEU A 98 11.16 6.47 25.43
N THR A 99 11.81 7.15 26.37
CA THR A 99 12.75 8.23 26.02
C THR A 99 14.03 7.65 25.42
N ARG A 100 14.58 8.32 24.40
CA ARG A 100 15.74 7.90 23.56
C ARG A 100 17.03 7.56 24.34
N LYS A 101 17.11 7.80 25.65
CA LYS A 101 18.26 7.45 26.50
C LYS A 101 17.81 6.57 27.67
N LYS A 102 17.85 5.25 27.48
CA LYS A 102 17.99 4.32 28.61
C LYS A 102 19.41 4.48 29.16
N LYS A 103 19.59 5.14 30.31
CA LYS A 103 20.80 4.91 31.12
C LYS A 103 20.71 3.46 31.60
N LYS A 104 21.78 2.66 31.44
CA LYS A 104 21.89 1.30 32.01
C LYS A 104 21.39 1.34 33.46
N GLY A 105 20.30 0.62 33.75
CA GLY A 105 19.72 0.49 35.10
C GLY A 105 18.60 1.48 35.50
N GLY A 106 18.21 2.45 34.68
CA GLY A 106 17.20 3.45 35.04
C GLY A 106 15.96 3.41 34.14
N GLY A 107 14.76 3.38 34.74
CA GLY A 107 13.49 3.55 34.03
C GLY A 107 13.48 4.82 33.16
N GLY A 108 12.79 4.75 32.00
CA GLY A 108 12.70 5.87 31.07
C GLY A 108 12.18 7.14 31.75
N LYS A 109 12.79 8.30 31.45
CA LYS A 109 12.32 9.58 32.00
C LYS A 109 10.88 9.83 31.54
N PRO A 110 9.94 10.18 32.45
CA PRO A 110 8.56 10.46 32.07
C PRO A 110 8.47 11.71 31.19
N PHE A 111 7.52 11.73 30.26
CA PHE A 111 7.27 12.88 29.39
C PHE A 111 6.33 13.86 30.08
N ARG A 112 6.56 15.16 29.90
CA ARG A 112 5.78 16.24 30.52
C ARG A 112 4.73 16.70 29.51
N LEU A 113 3.45 16.45 29.80
CA LEU A 113 2.36 17.01 29.01
C LEU A 113 2.13 18.46 29.46
N TYR A 114 2.38 19.41 28.57
CA TYR A 114 2.00 20.80 28.77
C TYR A 114 0.55 21.01 28.30
N GLY A 115 -0.27 21.71 29.08
CA GLY A 115 -1.64 22.13 28.68
C GLY A 115 -2.80 21.39 29.34
N ILE A 116 -2.54 20.42 30.23
CA ILE A 116 -3.56 19.83 31.11
C ILE A 116 -3.24 20.30 32.53
N SER A 117 -4.26 20.74 33.28
CA SER A 117 -4.13 21.34 34.61
C SER A 117 -3.16 20.54 35.50
N SER A 118 -2.06 21.18 35.90
CA SER A 118 -0.85 20.60 36.52
C SER A 118 0.07 19.83 35.56
N ASN A 119 1.36 20.19 35.57
CA ASN A 119 2.45 19.56 34.83
C ASN A 119 2.59 18.06 35.16
N MET A 120 1.71 17.21 34.64
CA MET A 120 1.74 15.77 34.88
C MET A 120 2.86 15.13 34.06
N LEU A 121 3.76 14.47 34.79
CA LEU A 121 4.76 13.57 34.23
C LEU A 121 4.11 12.19 34.05
N ARG A 122 3.92 11.74 32.81
CA ARG A 122 3.36 10.43 32.50
C ARG A 122 4.46 9.51 31.95
N ALA A 123 4.58 8.32 32.55
CA ALA A 123 5.47 7.26 32.07
C ALA A 123 4.80 6.33 31.04
N SER A 124 3.47 6.38 30.96
CA SER A 124 2.67 5.61 30.00
C SER A 124 1.40 6.34 29.59
N ILE A 125 0.88 6.00 28.41
CA ILE A 125 -0.44 6.40 27.91
C ILE A 125 -1.27 5.14 27.78
N ASN A 126 -2.47 5.15 28.36
CA ASN A 126 -3.42 4.06 28.18
C ASN A 126 -4.38 4.41 27.05
N HIS A 127 -4.33 3.66 25.94
CA HIS A 127 -5.27 3.83 24.83
C HIS A 127 -6.15 2.59 24.68
N GLN A 128 -7.40 2.81 24.27
CA GLN A 128 -8.40 1.75 24.12
C GLN A 128 -8.15 0.85 22.89
N GLY A 129 -7.12 1.14 22.09
CA GLY A 129 -6.85 0.44 20.83
C GLY A 129 -7.91 0.77 19.78
N ILE A 130 -7.72 0.27 18.57
CA ILE A 130 -8.63 0.43 17.44
C ILE A 130 -8.74 -0.93 16.74
N ALA A 131 -9.96 -1.41 16.50
CA ALA A 131 -10.17 -2.64 15.76
C ALA A 131 -9.73 -2.48 14.28
N ALA A 132 -9.21 -3.55 13.68
CA ALA A 132 -8.82 -3.55 12.28
C ALA A 132 -10.03 -3.29 11.37
N GLN A 133 -9.86 -2.38 10.41
CA GLN A 133 -10.81 -2.08 9.35
C GLN A 133 -10.11 -2.33 8.01
N PRO A 134 -9.97 -3.60 7.58
CA PRO A 134 -9.26 -3.93 6.37
C PRO A 134 -10.03 -3.43 5.14
N PHE A 135 -9.36 -2.66 4.29
CA PHE A 135 -9.90 -2.11 3.06
C PHE A 135 -9.05 -2.49 1.83
N MET A 136 -7.73 -2.65 2.00
CA MET A 136 -6.85 -3.02 0.89
C MET A 136 -7.04 -4.46 0.45
N ARG A 137 -7.01 -5.42 1.39
CA ARG A 137 -7.18 -6.83 1.04
C ARG A 137 -8.56 -7.14 0.42
N PRO A 138 -9.68 -6.65 0.99
CA PRO A 138 -10.99 -6.85 0.38
C PRO A 138 -11.13 -6.16 -0.98
N ALA A 139 -10.52 -4.98 -1.19
CA ALA A 139 -10.51 -4.34 -2.51
C ALA A 139 -9.83 -5.25 -3.54
N PHE A 140 -8.64 -5.74 -3.20
CA PHE A 140 -7.86 -6.61 -4.05
C PHE A 140 -8.64 -7.89 -4.43
N ASP A 141 -9.15 -8.63 -3.45
CA ASP A 141 -9.84 -9.90 -3.68
C ASP A 141 -11.07 -9.73 -4.59
N THR A 142 -11.79 -8.61 -4.48
CA THR A 142 -12.98 -8.33 -5.31
C THR A 142 -12.66 -7.83 -6.72
N THR A 143 -11.45 -7.36 -7.00
CA THR A 143 -11.10 -6.70 -8.26
C THR A 143 -10.13 -7.49 -9.14
N GLN A 144 -9.69 -8.68 -8.72
CA GLN A 144 -8.73 -9.50 -9.47
C GLN A 144 -9.15 -9.73 -10.93
N GLN A 145 -10.42 -10.12 -11.16
CA GLN A 145 -10.92 -10.39 -12.51
C GLN A 145 -10.98 -9.11 -13.36
N ALA A 146 -11.41 -7.98 -12.78
CA ALA A 146 -11.45 -6.70 -13.48
C ALA A 146 -10.03 -6.21 -13.83
N ALA A 147 -9.07 -6.38 -12.92
CA ALA A 147 -7.66 -6.06 -13.16
C ALA A 147 -7.07 -6.91 -14.29
N GLN A 148 -7.35 -8.21 -14.31
CA GLN A 148 -6.93 -9.12 -15.40
C GLN A 148 -7.55 -8.72 -16.75
N GLN A 149 -8.85 -8.37 -16.77
CA GLN A 149 -9.51 -7.91 -18.00
C GLN A 149 -8.92 -6.59 -18.52
N ARG A 150 -8.63 -5.63 -17.63
CA ARG A 150 -7.97 -4.37 -18.00
C ARG A 150 -6.56 -4.61 -18.53
N ALA A 151 -5.79 -5.49 -17.89
CA ALA A 151 -4.48 -5.90 -18.38
C ALA A 151 -4.57 -6.51 -19.79
N ALA A 152 -5.49 -7.45 -20.00
CA ALA A 152 -5.68 -8.11 -21.30
C ALA A 152 -6.09 -7.12 -22.39
N ALA A 153 -7.01 -6.18 -22.09
CA ALA A 153 -7.40 -5.14 -23.03
C ALA A 153 -6.24 -4.19 -23.37
N ALA A 154 -5.42 -3.82 -22.39
CA ALA A 154 -4.23 -3.00 -22.63
C ALA A 154 -3.17 -3.76 -23.45
N ALA A 155 -3.00 -5.06 -23.20
CA ALA A 155 -2.07 -5.91 -23.95
C ALA A 155 -2.48 -6.04 -25.42
N LYS A 156 -3.77 -6.29 -25.69
CA LYS A 156 -4.31 -6.33 -27.06
C LYS A 156 -4.03 -5.05 -27.84
N LYS A 157 -4.31 -3.91 -27.22
CA LYS A 157 -4.01 -2.59 -27.81
C LYS A 157 -2.52 -2.38 -28.07
N ALA A 158 -1.67 -2.80 -27.14
CA ALA A 158 -0.21 -2.65 -27.30
C ALA A 158 0.36 -3.51 -28.44
N VAL A 159 -0.24 -4.67 -28.70
CA VAL A 159 0.15 -5.60 -29.78
C VAL A 159 -0.57 -5.28 -31.11
N GLY A 160 -1.52 -4.34 -31.13
CA GLY A 160 -2.27 -3.96 -32.34
C GLY A 160 -3.31 -5.00 -32.76
N ALA A 161 -3.78 -5.83 -31.84
CA ALA A 161 -4.85 -6.78 -32.05
C ALA A 161 -6.18 -6.17 -31.56
N ASP A 162 -6.84 -5.38 -32.41
CA ASP A 162 -8.24 -4.95 -32.21
C ASP A 162 -9.23 -5.93 -32.84
#